data_AF-A0A949KRY9-F1
#
_entry.id   AF-A0A949KRY9-F1
#
_cell.length_a   1.000
_cell.length_b   1.000
_cell.length_c   1.000
_cell.angle_alpha   90.00
_cell.angle_beta   90.00
_cell.angle_gamma   90.00
#
_symmetry.space_group_name_H-M   'P 1'
#
loop_
_entity.id
_entity.type
_entity.pdbx_description
1 polymer ?
#
loop_
_entity_poly.entity_id
_entity_poly.type
_entity_poly.pdbx_seq_one_letter_code
_entity_poly.pdbx_strand_id
1 'polypeptide(L)'
;MTEKNYAQSIAGDLFHMIKSAQEQSVSVDSGFRNQAMSSPSMTLTYIFLSKNDLLKVPALPAQVKKQVRRSNAMAVIELANAKGVKQTAGIHLIWSSAKECSKIESESEMLDGIQIQGLGAFTAQIKATLRSDIPRTMDQQDPSSEE
;
A
#
# COMPACT_ATOMS: atom_id res chain seq x y z
N MET A 1 -18.96 7.02 -3.05
CA MET A 1 -17.56 7.48 -2.88
C MET A 1 -16.80 7.13 -4.14
N THR A 2 -16.43 8.12 -4.94
CA THR A 2 -15.71 7.98 -6.21
C THR A 2 -14.22 7.72 -5.97
N GLU A 3 -13.55 7.00 -6.88
CA GLU A 3 -12.11 6.72 -6.84
C GLU A 3 -11.25 7.97 -6.68
N LYS A 4 -11.74 9.10 -7.20
CA LYS A 4 -11.10 10.42 -7.09
C LYS A 4 -10.94 10.90 -5.64
N ASN A 5 -11.94 10.67 -4.79
CA ASN A 5 -11.88 11.06 -3.37
C ASN A 5 -10.92 10.16 -2.59
N TYR A 6 -10.81 8.89 -2.99
CA TYR A 6 -9.88 7.94 -2.38
C TYR A 6 -8.43 8.25 -2.75
N ALA A 7 -8.16 8.57 -4.02
CA ALA A 7 -6.84 9.03 -4.46
C ALA A 7 -6.39 10.30 -3.73
N GLN A 8 -7.30 11.24 -3.50
CA GLN A 8 -7.03 12.44 -2.70
C GLN A 8 -6.69 12.11 -1.24
N SER A 9 -7.45 11.22 -0.60
CA SER A 9 -7.16 10.81 0.78
C SER A 9 -5.79 10.14 0.89
N ILE A 10 -5.47 9.21 -0.03
CA ILE A 10 -4.17 8.54 -0.05
C ILE A 10 -3.03 9.51 -0.34
N ALA A 11 -3.23 10.49 -1.23
CA ALA A 11 -2.25 11.54 -1.46
C ALA A 11 -1.98 12.36 -0.18
N GLY A 12 -3.04 12.75 0.54
CA GLY A 12 -2.91 13.41 1.84
C GLY A 12 -2.16 12.56 2.86
N ASP A 13 -2.51 11.28 2.99
CA ASP A 13 -1.84 10.35 3.92
C ASP A 13 -0.35 10.21 3.61
N LEU A 14 0.01 9.97 2.34
CA LEU A 14 1.41 9.84 1.93
C LEU A 14 2.20 11.13 2.17
N PHE A 15 1.60 12.29 1.92
CA PHE A 15 2.22 13.58 2.16
C PHE A 15 2.51 13.78 3.65
N HIS A 16 1.53 13.54 4.51
CA HIS A 16 1.71 13.62 5.96
C HIS A 16 2.77 12.62 6.46
N MET A 17 2.82 11.41 5.91
CA MET A 17 3.87 10.45 6.26
C MET A 17 5.27 10.96 5.93
N ILE A 18 5.46 11.61 4.76
CA ILE A 18 6.73 12.24 4.42
C ILE A 18 7.04 13.35 5.41
N LYS A 19 6.10 14.25 5.70
CA LYS A 19 6.32 15.38 6.62
C LYS A 19 6.67 14.91 8.04
N SER A 20 5.90 13.97 8.58
CA SER A 20 6.19 13.39 9.91
C SER A 20 7.54 12.68 9.94
N ALA A 21 7.95 12.00 8.86
CA ALA A 21 9.27 11.39 8.79
C ALA A 21 10.39 12.44 8.75
N GLN A 22 10.19 13.55 8.02
CA GLN A 22 11.14 14.68 8.00
C GLN A 22 11.28 15.32 9.40
N GLU A 23 10.17 15.52 10.11
CA GLU A 23 10.16 16.05 11.48
C GLU A 23 10.92 15.14 12.45
N GLN A 24 10.87 13.82 12.22
CA GLN A 24 11.63 12.83 12.99
C GLN A 24 13.09 12.69 12.56
N SER A 25 13.59 13.59 11.71
CA SER A 25 14.95 13.56 11.14
C SER A 25 15.26 12.27 10.37
N VAL A 26 14.23 11.59 9.85
CA VAL A 26 14.41 10.44 8.96
C VAL A 26 14.84 10.93 7.59
N SER A 27 15.84 10.28 7.00
CA SER A 27 16.30 10.60 5.65
C SER A 27 15.28 10.11 4.61
N VAL A 28 14.25 10.92 4.36
CA VAL A 28 13.14 10.55 3.45
C VAL A 28 13.57 10.33 2.00
N ASP A 29 14.69 10.90 1.59
CA ASP A 29 15.24 10.77 0.24
C ASP A 29 16.06 9.48 0.04
N SER A 30 16.60 8.94 1.14
CA SER A 30 17.26 7.62 1.15
C SER A 30 16.26 6.47 1.20
N GLY A 31 14.97 6.78 1.30
CA GLY A 31 13.89 5.84 1.49
C GLY A 31 13.57 5.59 2.95
N PHE A 32 12.29 5.31 3.21
CA PHE A 32 11.78 5.05 4.56
C PHE A 32 10.55 4.14 4.49
N ARG A 33 10.15 3.61 5.64
CA ARG A 33 8.99 2.71 5.76
C ARG A 33 8.03 3.28 6.79
N ASN A 34 6.74 3.20 6.49
CA ASN A 34 5.68 3.58 7.42
C ASN A 34 4.65 2.45 7.47
N GLN A 35 4.46 1.88 8.65
CA GLN A 35 3.43 0.86 8.86
C GLN A 35 2.10 1.56 9.15
N ALA A 36 1.20 1.55 8.17
CA ALA A 36 -0.09 2.22 8.29
C ALA A 36 -1.11 1.43 9.12
N MET A 37 -1.03 0.09 9.07
CA MET A 37 -1.94 -0.78 9.82
C MET A 37 -1.27 -2.11 10.15
N SER A 38 -1.53 -2.62 11.35
CA SER A 38 -1.16 -3.98 11.74
C SER A 38 -2.29 -4.62 12.53
N SER A 39 -2.70 -5.80 12.10
CA SER A 39 -3.61 -6.71 12.80
C SER A 39 -2.94 -8.10 12.92
N PRO A 40 -3.53 -9.04 13.68
CA PRO A 40 -3.03 -10.41 13.75
C PRO A 40 -3.00 -11.13 12.39
N SER A 41 -3.97 -10.85 11.50
CA SER A 41 -4.08 -11.48 10.19
C SER A 41 -3.40 -10.70 9.06
N MET A 42 -3.17 -9.39 9.22
CA MET A 42 -2.74 -8.53 8.12
C MET A 42 -1.81 -7.40 8.57
N THR A 43 -0.87 -7.04 7.72
CA THR A 43 -0.05 -5.83 7.87
C THR A 43 -0.07 -5.05 6.56
N LEU A 44 -0.28 -3.74 6.68
CA LEU A 44 -0.17 -2.79 5.58
C LEU A 44 1.00 -1.85 5.86
N THR A 45 1.96 -1.85 4.95
CA THR A 45 3.15 -1.00 5.04
C THR A 45 3.34 -0.21 3.76
N TYR A 46 3.56 1.09 3.88
CA TYR A 46 4.03 1.95 2.80
C TYR A 46 5.55 2.04 2.84
N ILE A 47 6.18 1.75 1.72
CA ILE A 47 7.64 1.79 1.56
C ILE A 47 7.96 2.85 0.52
N PHE A 48 8.66 3.89 0.94
CA PHE A 48 9.19 4.92 0.06
C PHE A 48 10.61 4.55 -0.35
N LEU A 49 10.86 4.49 -1.66
CA LEU A 49 12.14 4.09 -2.21
C LEU A 49 12.55 5.00 -3.37
N SER A 50 13.86 5.23 -3.47
CA SER A 50 14.46 5.85 -4.63
C SER A 50 14.34 4.92 -5.85
N LYS A 51 14.44 5.49 -7.06
CA LYS A 51 14.55 4.70 -8.30
C LYS A 51 15.63 3.62 -8.19
N ASN A 52 16.79 4.00 -7.66
CA ASN A 52 17.96 3.14 -7.62
C ASN A 52 17.73 1.93 -6.71
N ASP A 53 17.05 2.11 -5.59
CA ASP A 53 16.78 1.01 -4.65
C ASP A 53 15.68 0.10 -5.16
N LEU A 54 14.66 0.65 -5.82
CA LEU A 54 13.61 -0.16 -6.42
C LEU A 54 14.11 -1.02 -7.59
N LEU A 55 15.06 -0.52 -8.37
CA LEU A 55 15.66 -1.27 -9.49
C LEU A 55 16.59 -2.40 -9.02
N LYS A 56 17.07 -2.36 -7.78
CA LYS A 56 17.85 -3.45 -7.16
C LYS A 56 16.97 -4.62 -6.71
N VAL A 57 15.65 -4.45 -6.64
CA VAL A 57 14.73 -5.53 -6.25
C VAL A 57 14.73 -6.61 -7.33
N PRO A 58 15.22 -7.83 -7.02
CA PRO A 58 15.20 -8.93 -7.98
C PRO A 58 13.74 -9.27 -8.32
N ALA A 59 13.50 -9.57 -9.60
CA ALA A 59 12.18 -9.88 -10.14
C ALA A 59 11.14 -8.73 -10.18
N LEU A 60 11.53 -7.45 -10.09
CA LEU A 60 10.58 -6.35 -10.33
C LEU A 60 10.00 -6.43 -11.76
N PRO A 61 8.67 -6.45 -11.95
CA PRO A 61 8.06 -6.56 -13.28
C PRO A 61 8.47 -5.41 -14.21
N ALA A 62 8.69 -5.71 -15.49
CA ALA A 62 9.14 -4.72 -16.48
C ALA A 62 8.16 -3.53 -16.63
N GLN A 63 6.87 -3.77 -16.47
CA GLN A 63 5.85 -2.71 -16.48
C GLN A 63 6.02 -1.75 -15.30
N VAL A 64 6.29 -2.28 -14.10
CA VAL A 64 6.57 -1.46 -12.91
C VAL A 64 7.85 -0.67 -13.14
N LYS A 65 8.94 -1.29 -13.62
CA LYS A 65 10.22 -0.59 -13.90
C LYS A 65 10.06 0.66 -14.78
N LYS A 66 9.12 0.67 -15.73
CA LYS A 66 8.84 1.82 -16.61
C LYS A 66 8.12 2.97 -15.91
N GLN A 67 7.39 2.69 -14.84
CA GLN A 67 6.61 3.68 -14.08
C GLN A 67 7.41 4.30 -12.94
N VAL A 68 8.52 3.67 -12.55
CA VAL A 68 9.39 4.13 -11.45
C VAL A 68 10.09 5.44 -11.83
N ARG A 69 9.92 6.44 -10.97
CA ARG A 69 10.56 7.75 -11.08
C ARG A 69 11.56 7.96 -9.94
N ARG A 70 12.02 9.19 -9.72
CA ARG A 70 13.06 9.53 -8.74
C ARG A 70 12.69 9.04 -7.34
N SER A 71 11.48 9.36 -6.90
CA SER A 71 10.90 8.89 -5.65
C SER A 71 9.62 8.11 -5.93
N ASN A 72 9.38 7.06 -5.16
CA ASN A 72 8.28 6.13 -5.35
C ASN A 72 7.73 5.66 -4.01
N ALA A 73 6.43 5.38 -3.94
CA ALA A 73 5.81 4.74 -2.79
C ALA A 73 5.16 3.43 -3.22
N MET A 74 5.53 2.37 -2.51
CA MET A 74 4.99 1.03 -2.67
C MET A 74 4.06 0.73 -1.50
N ALA A 75 2.85 0.25 -1.77
CA ALA A 75 1.98 -0.34 -0.76
C ALA A 75 2.22 -1.85 -0.71
N VAL A 76 2.59 -2.34 0.47
CA VAL A 76 2.87 -3.76 0.72
C VAL A 76 1.80 -4.31 1.65
N ILE A 77 1.16 -5.38 1.20
CA ILE A 77 0.17 -6.14 1.96
C ILE A 77 0.82 -7.46 2.36
N GLU A 78 0.90 -7.70 3.66
CA GLU A 78 1.35 -8.97 4.22
C GLU A 78 0.20 -9.63 4.96
N LEU A 79 0.02 -10.94 4.77
CA LEU A 79 -1.01 -11.74 5.44
C LEU A 79 -0.34 -12.81 6.29
N ALA A 80 -0.84 -12.99 7.51
CA ALA A 80 -0.43 -14.09 8.36
C ALA A 80 -1.21 -15.35 7.99
N ASN A 81 -0.51 -16.47 7.80
CA ASN A 81 -1.18 -17.77 7.68
C ASN A 81 -1.66 -18.28 9.05
N ALA A 82 -2.33 -19.44 9.08
CA ALA A 82 -2.85 -20.05 10.31
C ALA A 82 -1.78 -20.35 11.38
N LYS A 83 -0.49 -20.34 11.02
CA LYS A 83 0.65 -20.51 11.93
C LYS A 83 1.27 -19.17 12.38
N GLY A 84 0.65 -18.05 12.02
CA GLY A 84 1.15 -16.70 12.31
C GLY A 84 2.32 -16.24 11.43
N VAL A 85 2.70 -17.01 10.40
CA VAL A 85 3.80 -16.64 9.51
C VAL A 85 3.30 -15.64 8.48
N LYS A 86 3.88 -14.44 8.47
CA LYS A 86 3.57 -13.39 7.51
C LYS A 86 4.15 -13.71 6.14
N GLN A 87 3.32 -13.59 5.12
CA GLN A 87 3.70 -13.73 3.72
C GLN A 87 3.23 -12.50 2.96
N THR A 88 4.08 -11.98 2.08
CA THR A 88 3.70 -10.86 1.21
C THR A 88 2.63 -11.33 0.24
N ALA A 89 1.42 -10.81 0.40
CA ALA A 89 0.31 -11.09 -0.50
C ALA A 89 0.33 -10.18 -1.73
N GLY A 90 0.84 -8.96 -1.60
CA GLY A 90 0.88 -8.01 -2.71
C GLY A 90 1.82 -6.84 -2.48
N ILE A 91 2.40 -6.36 -3.58
CA ILE A 91 3.26 -5.17 -3.63
C ILE A 91 2.78 -4.31 -4.79
N HIS A 92 2.36 -3.08 -4.51
CA HIS A 92 1.75 -2.19 -5.49
C HIS A 92 2.46 -0.84 -5.54
N LEU A 93 2.87 -0.40 -6.73
CA LEU A 93 3.35 0.98 -6.91
C LEU A 93 2.14 1.92 -6.90
N ILE A 94 1.98 2.72 -5.86
CA ILE A 94 0.81 3.59 -5.69
C ILE A 94 1.14 5.07 -5.93
N TRP A 95 2.42 5.45 -5.91
CA TRP A 95 2.87 6.80 -6.19
C TRP A 95 4.26 6.83 -6.82
N SER A 96 4.48 7.76 -7.75
CA SER A 96 5.81 8.05 -8.30
C SER A 96 5.97 9.55 -8.62
N SER A 97 7.16 10.10 -8.41
CA SER A 97 7.47 11.49 -8.75
C SER A 97 8.89 11.67 -9.27
N ALA A 98 9.07 12.69 -10.11
CA ALA A 98 10.38 13.13 -10.57
C ALA A 98 11.14 13.94 -9.50
N LYS A 99 10.43 14.44 -8.48
CA LYS A 99 11.02 15.11 -7.32
C LYS A 99 11.45 14.10 -6.25
N GLU A 100 12.35 14.55 -5.39
CA GLU A 100 12.73 13.84 -4.16
C GLU A 100 11.59 13.95 -3.13
N CYS A 101 11.54 13.03 -2.16
CA CYS A 101 10.49 13.06 -1.14
C CYS A 101 10.55 14.36 -0.33
N SER A 102 11.76 14.83 -0.01
CA SER A 102 11.97 16.08 0.72
C SER A 102 11.48 17.34 -0.01
N LYS A 103 11.36 17.26 -1.33
CA LYS A 103 10.97 18.38 -2.23
C LYS A 103 9.49 18.36 -2.60
N ILE A 104 8.69 17.49 -2.00
CA ILE A 104 7.24 17.53 -2.15
C ILE A 104 6.68 18.59 -1.19
N GLU A 105 6.03 19.59 -1.75
CA GLU A 105 5.60 20.79 -1.00
C GLU A 105 4.10 20.79 -0.68
N SER A 106 3.28 19.98 -1.37
CA SER A 106 1.84 19.93 -1.12
C SER A 106 1.20 18.57 -1.43
N GLU A 107 0.01 18.35 -0.88
CA GLU A 107 -0.83 17.19 -1.21
C GLU A 107 -1.26 17.18 -2.68
N SER A 108 -1.42 18.34 -3.32
CA SER A 108 -1.74 18.43 -4.75
C SER A 108 -0.61 17.85 -5.60
N GLU A 109 0.64 18.18 -5.28
CA GLU A 109 1.80 17.58 -5.96
C GLU A 109 1.90 16.07 -5.71
N MET A 110 1.48 15.62 -4.52
CA MET A 110 1.42 14.20 -4.21
C MET A 110 0.35 13.50 -5.07
N LEU A 111 -0.83 14.12 -5.21
CA LEU A 111 -1.95 13.61 -6.00
C LEU A 111 -1.58 13.42 -7.47
N ASP A 112 -0.84 14.37 -8.05
CA ASP A 112 -0.39 14.29 -9.45
C ASP A 112 0.54 13.08 -9.73
N GLY A 113 1.21 12.57 -8.69
CA GLY A 113 2.08 11.40 -8.78
C GLY A 113 1.38 10.06 -8.52
N ILE A 114 0.10 10.07 -8.13
CA ILE A 114 -0.64 8.84 -7.82
C ILE A 114 -0.74 7.94 -9.06
N GLN A 115 -0.37 6.68 -8.87
CA GLN A 115 -0.49 5.66 -9.91
C GLN A 115 -1.86 5.02 -9.82
N ILE A 116 -2.84 5.57 -10.56
CA ILE A 116 -4.25 5.15 -10.48
C ILE A 116 -4.44 3.64 -10.68
N GLN A 117 -3.73 3.02 -11.63
CA GLN A 117 -3.80 1.58 -11.86
C GLN A 117 -3.27 0.77 -10.66
N GLY A 118 -2.13 1.18 -10.08
CA GLY A 118 -1.57 0.53 -8.91
C GLY A 118 -2.40 0.74 -7.65
N LEU A 119 -2.98 1.93 -7.48
CA LEU A 119 -3.89 2.23 -6.39
C LEU A 119 -5.21 1.43 -6.50
N GLY A 120 -5.73 1.27 -7.72
CA GLY A 120 -6.89 0.43 -7.99
C GLY A 120 -6.63 -1.04 -7.66
N ALA A 121 -5.49 -1.59 -8.12
CA ALA A 121 -5.09 -2.96 -7.84
C ALA A 121 -4.89 -3.21 -6.33
N PHE A 122 -4.23 -2.27 -5.66
CA PHE A 122 -4.06 -2.27 -4.21
C PHE A 122 -5.41 -2.31 -3.47
N THR A 123 -6.33 -1.41 -3.84
CA THR A 123 -7.65 -1.32 -3.22
C THR A 123 -8.48 -2.59 -3.45
N ALA A 124 -8.42 -3.15 -4.66
CA ALA A 124 -9.10 -4.39 -5.00
C ALA A 124 -8.57 -5.55 -4.16
N GLN A 125 -7.25 -5.63 -3.96
CA GLN A 125 -6.64 -6.66 -3.13
C GLN A 125 -7.01 -6.52 -1.66
N ILE A 126 -6.97 -5.31 -1.08
CA ILE A 126 -7.44 -5.09 0.30
C ILE A 126 -8.89 -5.57 0.46
N LYS A 127 -9.77 -5.18 -0.47
CA LYS A 127 -11.19 -5.60 -0.43
C LYS A 127 -11.34 -7.11 -0.52
N ALA A 128 -10.55 -7.78 -1.36
CA ALA A 128 -10.56 -9.23 -1.47
C ALA A 128 -10.12 -9.89 -0.16
N THR A 129 -9.01 -9.45 0.43
CA THR A 129 -8.52 -9.94 1.72
C THR A 129 -9.54 -9.75 2.83
N LEU A 130 -10.10 -8.55 2.98
CA LEU A 130 -11.07 -8.26 4.04
C LEU A 130 -12.36 -9.07 3.89
N ARG A 131 -12.79 -9.38 2.66
CA ARG A 131 -13.94 -10.28 2.43
C ARG A 131 -13.64 -11.72 2.81
N SER A 132 -12.40 -12.19 2.60
CA SER A 132 -11.97 -13.54 2.96
C SER A 132 -11.80 -13.74 4.47
N ASP A 133 -11.52 -12.67 5.22
CA ASP A 133 -11.41 -12.67 6.69
C ASP A 133 -12.78 -12.66 7.41
N ILE A 134 -13.90 -12.43 6.70
CA ILE A 134 -15.24 -12.61 7.29
C ILE A 134 -15.46 -14.11 7.46
N PRO A 135 -15.56 -14.64 8.70
CA PRO A 135 -15.89 -16.04 8.88
C PRO A 135 -17.23 -16.31 8.18
N ARG A 136 -17.25 -17.32 7.31
CA ARG A 136 -18.48 -17.98 6.86
C ARG A 136 -19.17 -18.57 8.11
N THR A 137 -19.87 -17.75 8.87
CA THR A 137 -20.74 -18.19 9.97
C THR A 137 -22.19 -18.31 9.49
N MET A 138 -22.40 -18.61 8.21
CA MET A 138 -23.72 -18.86 7.63
C MET A 138 -23.63 -20.03 6.65
N ASP A 139 -23.42 -21.24 7.17
CA ASP A 139 -23.78 -22.50 6.50
C ASP A 139 -23.73 -23.66 7.50
N GLN A 140 -24.51 -23.56 8.58
CA GLN A 140 -25.09 -24.70 9.27
C GLN A 140 -26.47 -24.28 9.78
N GLN A 141 -27.41 -24.05 8.86
CA GLN A 141 -28.81 -24.30 9.17
C GLN A 141 -28.99 -25.81 9.11
N ASP A 142 -29.01 -26.42 10.29
CA ASP A 142 -29.38 -27.82 10.52
C ASP A 142 -30.87 -27.99 10.15
N PRO A 143 -31.23 -28.77 9.10
CA PRO A 143 -32.61 -29.13 8.83
C PRO A 143 -32.89 -30.46 9.53
N SER A 144 -32.88 -30.46 10.87
CA SER A 144 -33.14 -31.67 11.64
C SER A 144 -34.04 -31.34 12.83
N SER A 145 -35.30 -31.03 12.54
CA SER A 145 -36.40 -31.16 13.50
C SER A 145 -37.68 -31.47 12.72
N GLU A 146 -37.67 -32.59 12.01
CA GLU A 146 -38.86 -33.44 11.92
C GLU A 146 -38.82 -34.33 13.16
N GLU A 147 -39.74 -34.10 14.09
CA GLU A 147 -40.69 -35.07 14.67
C GLU A 147 -41.49 -34.42 15.81
#